data_AF-A0A7S6SCW0-F1
#
_entry.id   AF-A0A7S6SCW0-F1
#
_cell.length_a   1.000
_cell.length_b   1.000
_cell.length_c   1.000
_cell.angle_alpha   90.00
_cell.angle_beta   90.00
_cell.angle_gamma   90.00
#
_symmetry.space_group_name_H-M   'P 1'
#
loop_
_entity.id
_entity.type
_entity.pdbx_description
1 polymer ?
#
loop_
_entity_poly.entity_id
_entity_poly.type
_entity_poly.pdbx_seq_one_letter_code
_entity_poly.pdbx_strand_id
1 'polypeptide(L)'
;MFNSIYKILVDLGITAWVIFALVALFVFRKSLMDLISNLHTFRFKDFGVGFLNRSDSVAESTVKTTGTLENGRTQNGRNFLEFYWLGHDLSWTQTVVLTQGRAVDIAYGLRQSSLHMTNTLGVDSPTSKRLSDIVSQTSSFSNIDWTPIQRKALLEDLECIKHAAAKEIQTIMDTLQESGNKL
;
A
#
# COMPACT_ATOMS: atom_id res chain seq x y z
N MET A 1 -19.12 -43.07 -31.85
CA MET A 1 -17.78 -42.65 -32.33
C MET A 1 -17.42 -41.22 -31.94
N PHE A 2 -18.32 -40.23 -32.09
CA PHE A 2 -18.05 -38.82 -31.73
C PHE A 2 -17.63 -38.58 -30.26
N ASN A 3 -18.18 -39.36 -29.31
CA ASN A 3 -17.89 -39.18 -27.89
C ASN A 3 -16.44 -39.55 -27.49
N SER A 4 -15.80 -40.48 -28.20
CA SER A 4 -14.40 -40.87 -27.94
C SER A 4 -13.42 -39.82 -28.45
N ILE A 5 -13.70 -39.19 -29.59
CA ILE A 5 -12.81 -38.17 -30.18
C ILE A 5 -12.83 -36.90 -29.32
N TYR A 6 -14.00 -36.49 -28.83
CA TYR A 6 -14.13 -35.34 -27.94
C TYR A 6 -13.35 -35.55 -26.62
N LYS A 7 -13.44 -36.75 -26.03
CA LYS A 7 -12.71 -37.08 -24.80
C LYS A 7 -11.19 -37.01 -25.00
N ILE A 8 -10.68 -37.53 -26.11
CA ILE A 8 -9.25 -37.45 -26.46
C ILE A 8 -8.79 -35.99 -26.64
N LEU A 9 -9.60 -35.15 -27.27
CA LEU A 9 -9.28 -33.72 -27.46
C LEU A 9 -9.27 -32.95 -26.13
N VAL A 10 -10.20 -33.27 -25.21
CA VAL A 10 -10.22 -32.68 -23.87
C VAL A 10 -9.01 -33.14 -23.05
N ASP A 11 -8.68 -34.42 -23.08
CA ASP A 11 -7.53 -34.98 -22.34
C ASP A 11 -6.19 -34.41 -22.87
N LEU A 12 -6.06 -34.23 -24.18
CA LEU A 12 -4.90 -33.55 -24.80
C LEU A 12 -4.84 -32.07 -24.43
N GLY A 13 -5.98 -31.37 -24.40
CA GLY A 13 -6.07 -29.97 -23.98
C GLY A 13 -5.65 -29.78 -22.53
N ILE A 14 -6.15 -30.63 -21.62
CA ILE A 14 -5.79 -30.60 -20.19
C ILE A 14 -4.30 -30.89 -20.02
N THR A 15 -3.78 -31.91 -20.70
CA THR A 15 -2.36 -32.28 -20.62
C THR A 15 -1.46 -31.16 -21.13
N ALA A 16 -1.82 -30.54 -22.26
CA ALA A 16 -1.08 -29.40 -22.80
C ALA A 16 -1.13 -28.18 -21.85
N TRP A 17 -2.27 -27.93 -21.20
CA TRP A 17 -2.39 -26.84 -20.23
C TRP A 17 -1.53 -27.08 -18.99
N VAL A 18 -1.54 -28.31 -18.44
CA VAL A 18 -0.71 -28.67 -17.28
C VAL A 18 0.77 -28.55 -17.62
N ILE A 19 1.21 -29.02 -18.79
CA ILE A 19 2.60 -28.87 -19.24
C ILE A 19 2.96 -27.39 -19.40
N PHE A 20 2.09 -26.60 -20.04
CA PHE A 20 2.31 -25.16 -20.19
C PHE A 20 2.42 -24.46 -18.83
N ALA A 21 1.55 -24.79 -17.88
CA ALA A 21 1.58 -24.25 -16.53
C ALA A 21 2.89 -24.60 -15.80
N LEU A 22 3.34 -25.85 -15.91
CA LEU A 22 4.60 -26.30 -15.31
C LEU A 22 5.81 -25.63 -15.96
N VAL A 23 5.81 -25.46 -17.28
CA VAL A 23 6.85 -24.74 -18.01
C VAL A 23 6.84 -23.26 -17.63
N ALA A 24 5.68 -22.61 -17.55
CA ALA A 24 5.58 -21.23 -17.10
C ALA A 24 6.08 -21.08 -15.65
N LEU A 25 5.66 -21.94 -14.73
CA LEU A 25 6.15 -21.94 -13.35
C LEU A 25 7.65 -22.19 -13.28
N PHE A 26 8.23 -23.01 -14.17
CA PHE A 26 9.67 -23.26 -14.21
C PHE A 26 10.47 -22.13 -14.86
N VAL A 27 9.97 -21.53 -15.94
CA VAL A 27 10.61 -20.39 -16.63
C VAL A 27 10.56 -19.15 -15.73
N PHE A 28 9.42 -18.90 -15.10
CA PHE A 28 9.21 -17.78 -14.18
C PHE A 28 9.54 -18.13 -12.73
N ARG A 29 10.04 -19.35 -12.44
CA ARG A 29 10.44 -19.78 -11.08
C ARG A 29 11.38 -18.77 -10.44
N LYS A 30 12.37 -18.28 -11.19
CA LYS A 30 13.35 -17.34 -10.68
C LYS A 30 12.68 -16.01 -10.35
N SER A 31 11.88 -15.46 -11.26
CA SER A 31 11.13 -14.23 -11.02
C SER A 31 10.09 -14.36 -9.91
N LEU A 32 9.44 -15.52 -9.75
CA LEU A 32 8.49 -15.80 -8.68
C LEU A 32 9.20 -15.99 -7.34
N MET A 33 10.34 -16.68 -7.31
CA MET A 33 11.16 -16.80 -6.10
C MET A 33 11.80 -15.46 -5.73
N ASP A 34 12.20 -14.64 -6.70
CA ASP A 34 12.69 -13.29 -6.48
C ASP A 34 11.54 -12.39 -5.99
N LEU A 35 10.30 -12.58 -6.49
CA LEU A 35 9.12 -11.87 -6.01
C LEU A 35 8.73 -12.27 -4.58
N ILE A 36 8.74 -13.58 -4.29
CA ILE A 36 8.48 -14.14 -2.95
C ILE A 36 9.61 -13.75 -1.99
N SER A 37 10.86 -13.80 -2.45
CA SER A 37 12.02 -13.36 -1.69
C SER A 37 11.94 -11.86 -1.42
N ASN A 38 11.55 -11.03 -2.41
CA ASN A 38 11.31 -9.60 -2.18
C ASN A 38 10.16 -9.36 -1.21
N LEU A 39 9.07 -10.13 -1.25
CA LEU A 39 7.98 -10.06 -0.26
C LEU A 39 8.45 -10.45 1.15
N HIS A 40 9.36 -11.43 1.26
CA HIS A 40 9.91 -11.88 2.54
C HIS A 40 11.05 -10.98 3.06
N THR A 41 11.72 -10.27 2.15
CA THR A 41 12.78 -9.29 2.40
C THR A 41 12.25 -7.87 2.52
N PHE A 42 10.96 -7.65 2.21
CA PHE A 42 10.11 -6.54 2.65
C PHE A 42 9.92 -6.60 4.18
N ARG A 43 11.04 -6.69 4.91
CA ARG A 43 11.11 -6.12 6.25
C ARG A 43 10.77 -4.66 6.07
N PHE A 44 9.90 -4.15 6.95
CA PHE A 44 9.40 -2.77 7.06
C PHE A 44 10.43 -1.61 6.91
N LYS A 45 11.71 -1.93 6.74
CA LYS A 45 12.82 -1.00 6.58
C LYS A 45 12.80 -0.25 5.24
N ASP A 46 12.21 -0.81 4.18
CA ASP A 46 12.16 -0.21 2.83
C ASP A 46 10.75 0.22 2.40
N PHE A 47 9.98 0.80 3.33
CA PHE A 47 8.72 1.47 3.03
C PHE A 47 8.96 2.63 2.03
N GLY A 48 8.75 2.35 0.74
CA GLY A 48 8.62 3.38 -0.31
C GLY A 48 9.60 3.37 -1.47
N VAL A 49 10.59 2.48 -1.52
CA VAL A 49 11.67 2.57 -2.54
C VAL A 49 11.44 1.64 -3.77
N GLY A 50 10.53 0.67 -3.67
CA GLY A 50 10.44 -0.43 -4.65
C GLY A 50 9.48 -0.27 -5.84
N PHE A 51 8.66 0.78 -5.94
CA PHE A 51 7.52 0.79 -6.88
C PHE A 51 7.55 1.87 -7.98
N LEU A 52 8.70 2.49 -8.24
CA LEU A 52 8.85 3.51 -9.30
C LEU A 52 8.72 3.00 -10.76
N ASN A 53 8.33 1.75 -10.99
CA ASN A 53 8.18 1.19 -12.34
C ASN A 53 6.86 0.44 -12.54
N ARG A 54 5.75 1.16 -12.53
CA ARG A 54 4.59 0.90 -13.41
C ARG A 54 3.59 2.04 -13.32
N SER A 55 3.68 2.98 -14.26
CA SER A 55 2.51 3.78 -14.63
C SER A 55 1.60 2.89 -15.47
N ASP A 56 0.39 2.60 -15.02
CA ASP A 56 -0.73 2.30 -15.91
C ASP A 56 -2.05 2.65 -15.22
N SER A 57 -2.76 3.59 -15.84
CA SER A 57 -4.18 3.93 -15.74
C SER A 57 -4.83 4.02 -14.35
N VAL A 58 -4.95 5.25 -13.83
CA VAL A 58 -5.87 5.58 -12.74
C VAL A 58 -7.30 5.62 -13.30
N ALA A 59 -8.12 4.64 -12.92
CA ALA A 59 -9.58 4.74 -13.04
C ALA A 59 -10.11 5.47 -11.80
N GLU A 60 -10.81 6.57 -12.05
CA GLU A 60 -11.40 7.45 -11.05
C GLU A 60 -12.60 6.76 -10.37
N SER A 61 -12.44 6.25 -9.15
CA SER A 61 -13.57 5.74 -8.36
C SER A 61 -14.05 6.79 -7.38
N THR A 62 -15.26 7.29 -7.61
CA THR A 62 -16.00 8.21 -6.77
C THR A 62 -16.16 7.66 -5.35
N VAL A 63 -15.55 8.32 -4.36
CA VAL A 63 -15.67 7.96 -2.94
C VAL A 63 -17.07 8.32 -2.44
N LYS A 64 -17.92 7.31 -2.21
CA LYS A 64 -19.11 7.43 -1.38
C LYS A 64 -18.74 7.11 0.07
N THR A 65 -18.72 8.15 0.88
CA THR A 65 -18.62 8.06 2.34
C THR A 65 -19.92 7.46 2.88
N THR A 66 -19.86 6.32 3.57
CA THR A 66 -20.98 5.83 4.40
C THR A 66 -20.46 5.00 5.57
N GLY A 67 -20.64 5.55 6.78
CA GLY A 67 -21.18 4.86 7.96
C GLY A 67 -20.45 3.66 8.54
N THR A 68 -19.97 3.87 9.77
CA THR A 68 -20.07 2.96 10.94
C THR A 68 -19.72 1.49 10.73
N LEU A 69 -18.59 1.05 11.28
CA LEU A 69 -18.37 -0.37 11.58
C LEU A 69 -18.02 -0.57 13.05
N GLU A 70 -19.09 -0.83 13.81
CA GLU A 70 -19.06 -1.69 14.99
C GLU A 70 -18.39 -3.05 14.67
N ASN A 71 -17.56 -3.48 15.62
CA ASN A 71 -17.36 -4.85 16.12
C ASN A 71 -17.39 -6.03 15.12
N GLY A 72 -16.24 -6.71 15.04
CA GLY A 72 -16.23 -8.17 14.91
C GLY A 72 -15.87 -8.78 13.55
N ARG A 73 -15.30 -8.03 12.60
CA ARG A 73 -14.84 -8.61 11.32
C ARG A 73 -13.34 -8.41 11.09
N THR A 74 -12.59 -9.44 11.46
CA THR A 74 -11.22 -9.75 10.97
C THR A 74 -10.26 -8.57 10.92
N GLN A 75 -9.85 -8.07 12.09
CA GLN A 75 -8.80 -7.04 12.25
C GLN A 75 -7.48 -7.44 11.57
N ASN A 76 -7.17 -8.74 11.47
CA ASN A 76 -5.87 -9.18 10.94
C ASN A 76 -5.70 -8.98 9.41
N GLY A 77 -6.79 -8.96 8.63
CA GLY A 77 -6.72 -8.86 7.16
C GLY A 77 -6.89 -7.43 6.63
N ARG A 78 -7.72 -6.61 7.30
CA ARG A 78 -7.90 -5.20 6.94
C ARG A 78 -6.66 -4.37 7.26
N ASN A 79 -5.99 -4.65 8.38
CA ASN A 79 -4.79 -3.89 8.77
C ASN A 79 -3.65 -4.01 7.73
N PHE A 80 -3.44 -5.18 7.11
CA PHE A 80 -2.37 -5.35 6.12
C PHE A 80 -2.53 -4.49 4.88
N LEU A 81 -3.74 -4.44 4.33
CA LEU A 81 -4.05 -3.63 3.16
C LEU A 81 -3.91 -2.13 3.49
N GLU A 82 -4.33 -1.71 4.67
CA GLU A 82 -4.19 -0.32 5.13
C GLU A 82 -2.72 0.06 5.34
N PHE A 83 -1.87 -0.83 5.88
CA PHE A 83 -0.42 -0.60 5.96
C PHE A 83 0.19 -0.40 4.57
N TYR A 84 -0.18 -1.23 3.61
CA TYR A 84 0.30 -1.13 2.23
C TYR A 84 -0.07 0.22 1.62
N TRP A 85 -1.36 0.59 1.68
CA TRP A 85 -1.84 1.85 1.10
C TRP A 85 -1.23 3.07 1.80
N LEU A 86 -1.07 3.03 3.11
CA LEU A 86 -0.37 4.07 3.85
C LEU A 86 1.05 4.29 3.31
N GLY A 87 1.80 3.20 3.10
CA GLY A 87 3.16 3.28 2.57
C GLY A 87 3.22 3.78 1.15
N HIS A 88 2.31 3.30 0.31
CA HIS A 88 2.14 3.75 -1.06
C HIS A 88 1.88 5.26 -1.11
N ASP A 89 0.90 5.75 -0.36
CA ASP A 89 0.46 7.15 -0.45
C ASP A 89 1.49 8.13 0.10
N LEU A 90 2.17 7.78 1.20
CA LEU A 90 3.26 8.59 1.73
C LEU A 90 4.41 8.71 0.71
N SER A 91 4.77 7.61 0.06
CA SER A 91 5.87 7.56 -0.92
C SER A 91 5.50 8.25 -2.24
N TRP A 92 4.25 8.07 -2.69
CA TRP A 92 3.70 8.79 -3.82
C TRP A 92 3.68 10.30 -3.55
N THR A 93 3.22 10.71 -2.36
CA THR A 93 3.21 12.13 -1.96
C THR A 93 4.62 12.71 -1.95
N GLN A 94 5.61 12.01 -1.37
CA GLN A 94 7.02 12.42 -1.42
C GLN A 94 7.50 12.62 -2.87
N THR A 95 7.14 11.70 -3.76
CA THR A 95 7.48 11.78 -5.19
C THR A 95 6.87 13.02 -5.84
N VAL A 96 5.57 13.29 -5.62
CA VAL A 96 4.89 14.48 -6.14
C VAL A 96 5.54 15.77 -5.62
N VAL A 97 5.98 15.80 -4.36
CA VAL A 97 6.68 16.96 -3.79
C VAL A 97 8.04 17.17 -4.48
N LEU A 98 8.81 16.10 -4.67
CA LEU A 98 10.15 16.11 -5.29
C LEU A 98 10.11 16.49 -6.78
N THR A 99 9.11 16.01 -7.52
CA THR A 99 8.93 16.30 -8.95
C THR A 99 8.26 17.66 -9.21
N GLN A 100 8.09 18.47 -8.17
CA GLN A 100 7.45 19.79 -8.24
C GLN A 100 5.99 19.73 -8.73
N GLY A 101 5.28 18.64 -8.41
CA GLY A 101 3.84 18.50 -8.69
C GLY A 101 3.01 19.58 -8.00
N ARG A 102 1.76 19.77 -8.46
CA ARG A 102 0.91 20.88 -8.02
C ARG A 102 0.53 20.73 -6.54
N ALA A 103 0.28 21.86 -5.88
CA ALA A 103 -0.14 21.87 -4.47
C ALA A 103 -1.38 21.01 -4.18
N VAL A 104 -2.34 20.97 -5.10
CA VAL A 104 -3.55 20.14 -4.98
C VAL A 104 -3.24 18.64 -5.00
N ASP A 105 -2.24 18.21 -5.78
CA ASP A 105 -1.88 16.79 -5.89
C ASP A 105 -1.15 16.33 -4.62
N ILE A 106 -0.31 17.21 -4.05
CA ILE A 106 0.31 17.01 -2.73
C ILE A 106 -0.76 16.89 -1.64
N ALA A 107 -1.70 17.84 -1.59
CA ALA A 107 -2.78 17.83 -0.61
C ALA A 107 -3.67 16.59 -0.73
N TYR A 108 -3.91 16.11 -1.95
CA TYR A 108 -4.63 14.86 -2.20
C TYR A 108 -3.89 13.66 -1.58
N GLY A 109 -2.59 13.52 -1.85
CA GLY A 109 -1.78 12.42 -1.31
C GLY A 109 -1.70 12.42 0.22
N LEU A 110 -1.58 13.61 0.82
CA LEU A 110 -1.59 13.76 2.27
C LEU A 110 -2.94 13.34 2.89
N ARG A 111 -4.06 13.65 2.24
CA ARG A 111 -5.39 13.21 2.71
C ARG A 111 -5.57 11.70 2.62
N GLN A 112 -5.14 11.08 1.52
CA GLN A 112 -5.17 9.62 1.39
C GLN A 112 -4.28 8.96 2.45
N SER A 113 -3.06 9.46 2.61
CA SER A 113 -2.14 9.02 3.67
C SER A 113 -2.78 9.15 5.06
N SER A 114 -3.48 10.25 5.35
CA SER A 114 -4.14 10.48 6.64
C SER A 114 -5.31 9.53 6.89
N LEU A 115 -6.07 9.18 5.85
CA LEU A 115 -7.14 8.19 5.94
C LEU A 115 -6.57 6.83 6.31
N HIS A 116 -5.58 6.35 5.55
CA HIS A 116 -4.96 5.06 5.80
C HIS A 116 -4.20 5.02 7.13
N MET A 117 -3.54 6.11 7.52
CA MET A 117 -2.89 6.24 8.84
C MET A 117 -3.92 6.08 9.97
N THR A 118 -5.07 6.72 9.84
CA THR A 118 -6.15 6.64 10.84
C THR A 118 -6.73 5.23 10.92
N ASN A 119 -6.94 4.58 9.78
CA ASN A 119 -7.41 3.20 9.75
C ASN A 119 -6.38 2.21 10.34
N THR A 120 -5.10 2.58 10.24
CA THR A 120 -3.96 1.76 10.64
C THR A 120 -3.62 1.88 12.13
N LEU A 121 -3.45 3.12 12.61
CA LEU A 121 -2.97 3.44 13.96
C LEU A 121 -4.07 3.97 14.89
N GLY A 122 -5.25 4.27 14.34
CA GLY A 122 -6.34 4.95 15.05
C GLY A 122 -6.21 6.47 15.05
N VAL A 123 -7.33 7.14 15.27
CA VAL A 123 -7.43 8.63 15.33
C VAL A 123 -6.57 9.20 16.47
N ASP A 124 -6.40 8.44 17.55
CA ASP A 124 -5.69 8.90 18.74
C ASP A 124 -4.18 8.73 18.70
N SER A 125 -3.64 8.02 17.69
CA SER A 125 -2.19 7.89 17.51
C SER A 125 -1.55 9.27 17.37
N PRO A 126 -0.42 9.54 18.07
CA PRO A 126 0.35 10.76 17.90
C PRO A 126 0.76 10.99 16.44
N THR A 127 1.11 9.92 15.72
CA THR A 127 1.49 10.00 14.30
C THR A 127 0.30 10.33 13.40
N SER A 128 -0.88 9.74 13.67
CA SER A 128 -2.13 10.12 12.98
C SER A 128 -2.47 11.61 13.18
N LYS A 129 -2.36 12.11 14.42
CA LYS A 129 -2.62 13.53 14.74
C LYS A 129 -1.66 14.46 14.01
N ARG A 130 -0.36 14.16 14.04
CA ARG A 130 0.65 14.96 13.32
C ARG A 130 0.38 15.02 11.82
N LEU A 131 0.03 13.90 11.19
CA LEU A 131 -0.30 13.90 9.76
C LEU A 131 -1.59 14.70 9.47
N SER A 132 -2.60 14.60 10.34
CA SER A 132 -3.83 15.41 10.25
C SER A 132 -3.56 16.92 10.37
N ASP A 133 -2.64 17.31 11.25
CA ASP A 133 -2.23 18.72 11.40
C ASP A 133 -1.55 19.23 10.13
N ILE A 134 -0.67 18.42 9.52
CA ILE A 134 -0.05 18.74 8.23
C ILE A 134 -1.13 18.88 7.15
N VAL A 135 -2.05 17.91 7.03
CA VAL A 135 -3.18 17.99 6.07
C VAL A 135 -3.96 19.29 6.26
N SER A 136 -4.26 19.65 7.50
CA SER A 136 -4.99 20.87 7.84
C SER A 136 -4.22 22.12 7.39
N GLN A 137 -2.92 22.19 7.68
CA GLN A 137 -2.05 23.27 7.21
C GLN A 137 -2.01 23.34 5.68
N THR A 138 -1.83 22.21 5.00
CA THR A 138 -1.75 22.16 3.53
C THR A 138 -3.03 22.60 2.81
N SER A 139 -4.19 22.31 3.41
CA SER A 139 -5.49 22.65 2.85
C SER A 139 -5.71 24.16 2.70
N SER A 140 -5.01 24.97 3.52
CA SER A 140 -5.05 26.43 3.45
C SER A 140 -4.29 27.03 2.25
N PHE A 141 -3.43 26.23 1.58
CA PHE A 141 -2.56 26.69 0.48
C PHE A 141 -3.03 26.25 -0.92
N SER A 142 -4.28 25.80 -1.06
CA SER A 142 -4.79 25.09 -2.25
C SER A 142 -4.64 25.79 -3.61
N ASN A 143 -4.43 27.11 -3.64
CA ASN A 143 -4.33 27.90 -4.87
C ASN A 143 -2.95 28.56 -5.12
N ILE A 144 -1.97 28.34 -4.25
CA ILE A 144 -0.62 28.93 -4.39
C ILE A 144 0.37 27.80 -4.60
N ASP A 145 1.20 27.90 -5.64
CA ASP A 145 2.31 26.97 -5.83
C ASP A 145 3.29 27.07 -4.65
N TRP A 146 3.59 25.92 -4.09
CA TRP A 146 4.45 25.84 -2.92
C TRP A 146 5.88 26.19 -3.25
N THR A 147 6.47 27.02 -2.39
CA THR A 147 7.88 27.40 -2.48
C THR A 147 8.80 26.20 -2.24
N PRO A 148 10.06 26.24 -2.73
CA PRO A 148 11.05 25.19 -2.46
C PRO A 148 11.28 24.95 -0.96
N ILE A 149 11.18 26.00 -0.13
CA ILE A 149 11.34 25.92 1.33
C ILE A 149 10.20 25.11 1.95
N GLN A 150 8.96 25.39 1.56
CA GLN A 150 7.79 24.64 2.05
C GLN A 150 7.83 23.18 1.62
N ARG A 151 8.23 22.90 0.37
CA ARG A 151 8.38 21.53 -0.13
C ARG A 151 9.45 20.76 0.62
N LYS A 152 10.60 21.38 0.89
CA LYS A 152 11.67 20.76 1.68
C LYS A 152 11.21 20.44 3.11
N ALA A 153 10.57 21.40 3.78
CA ALA A 153 10.01 21.18 5.11
C ALA A 153 9.00 20.02 5.14
N LEU A 154 8.10 19.96 4.15
CA LEU A 154 7.16 18.84 4.04
C LEU A 154 7.87 17.49 3.84
N LEU A 155 8.93 17.43 3.04
CA LEU A 155 9.68 16.17 2.85
C LEU A 155 10.32 15.68 4.15
N GLU A 156 10.89 16.59 4.95
CA GLU A 156 11.46 16.27 6.26
C GLU A 156 10.38 15.77 7.23
N ASP A 157 9.20 16.42 7.24
CA ASP A 157 8.06 15.98 8.03
C ASP A 157 7.51 14.61 7.59
N LEU A 158 7.40 14.38 6.28
CA LEU A 158 6.94 13.10 5.73
C LEU A 158 7.89 11.95 6.08
N GLU A 159 9.20 12.18 6.05
CA GLU A 159 10.17 11.15 6.44
C GLU A 159 10.09 10.85 7.94
N CYS A 160 9.94 11.89 8.77
CA CYS A 160 9.69 11.70 10.20
C CYS A 160 8.41 10.89 10.46
N ILE A 161 7.32 11.17 9.73
CA ILE A 161 6.05 10.46 9.85
C ILE A 161 6.20 9.01 9.42
N LYS A 162 6.89 8.72 8.30
CA LYS A 162 7.14 7.35 7.85
C LYS A 162 7.88 6.54 8.90
N HIS A 163 8.95 7.09 9.48
CA HIS A 163 9.70 6.40 10.54
C HIS A 163 8.87 6.19 11.81
N ALA A 164 8.10 7.20 12.24
CA ALA A 164 7.24 7.09 13.42
C ALA A 164 6.13 6.04 13.21
N ALA A 165 5.46 6.07 12.05
CA ALA A 165 4.45 5.10 11.68
C ALA A 165 5.03 3.69 11.65
N ALA A 166 6.17 3.46 10.99
CA ALA A 166 6.81 2.15 10.96
C ALA A 166 7.11 1.59 12.36
N LYS A 167 7.55 2.46 13.29
CA LYS A 167 7.81 2.07 14.68
C LYS A 167 6.52 1.71 15.43
N GLU A 168 5.46 2.49 15.29
CA GLU A 168 4.17 2.21 15.92
C GLU A 168 3.55 0.91 15.36
N ILE A 169 3.60 0.73 14.04
CA ILE A 169 3.14 -0.49 13.36
C ILE A 169 3.91 -1.70 13.89
N GLN A 170 5.24 -1.63 13.97
CA GLN A 170 6.05 -2.72 14.50
C GLN A 170 5.66 -3.06 15.95
N THR A 171 5.42 -2.03 16.78
CA THR A 171 4.99 -2.23 18.18
C THR A 171 3.65 -2.96 18.26
N ILE A 172 2.70 -2.61 17.39
CA ILE A 172 1.40 -3.29 17.28
C ILE A 172 1.61 -4.75 16.86
N MET A 173 2.43 -4.99 15.85
CA MET A 173 2.72 -6.34 15.35
C MET A 173 3.37 -7.23 16.43
N ASP A 174 4.36 -6.70 17.17
CA ASP A 174 5.03 -7.41 18.25
C ASP A 174 4.05 -7.77 19.38
N THR A 175 3.18 -6.82 19.76
CA THR A 175 2.15 -7.04 20.80
C THR A 175 1.14 -8.12 20.37
N LEU A 176 0.73 -8.14 19.10
CA LEU A 176 -0.17 -9.15 18.56
C LEU A 176 0.49 -10.54 18.55
N GLN A 177 1.77 -10.62 18.21
CA GLN A 177 2.53 -11.88 18.21
C GLN A 177 2.69 -12.45 19.64
N GLU A 178 3.00 -11.60 20.63
CA GLU A 178 3.07 -12.02 22.03
C GLU A 178 1.71 -12.49 22.58
N SER A 179 0.63 -11.84 22.17
CA SER A 179 -0.73 -12.20 22.59
C SER A 179 -1.22 -13.49 21.93
N GLY A 180 -0.83 -13.75 20.67
CA GLY A 180 -1.15 -14.98 19.95
C GLY A 180 -0.42 -16.23 20.48
N ASN A 181 0.76 -16.05 21.09
CA ASN A 181 1.53 -17.16 21.70
C ASN A 181 1.06 -17.53 23.12
N LYS A 182 0.07 -16.83 23.68
CA LYS A 182 -0.50 -17.09 25.01
C LYS A 182 -1.83 -17.87 24.99
N LEU A 183 -2.24 -18.37 23.83
CA LEU A 183 -3.39 -19.27 23.62
C LEU A 183 -2.89 -20.66 23.23
#